data_AF-A0A7H4MUB1-F1
#
_entry.id   AF-A0A7H4MUB1-F1
#
_cell.length_a   1.000
_cell.length_b   1.000
_cell.length_c   1.000
_cell.angle_alpha   90.00
_cell.angle_beta   90.00
_cell.angle_gamma   90.00
#
_symmetry.space_group_name_H-M   'P 1'
#
loop_
_entity.id
_entity.type
_entity.pdbx_description
1 polymer ?
#
loop_
_entity_poly.entity_id
_entity_poly.type
_entity_poly.pdbx_seq_one_letter_code
_entity_poly.pdbx_strand_id
1 'polypeptide(L)'
;MGTGFFLVRGDKTTCGGSIIEGCDNHSIHGQATARMGDKYICGKDKKVYHIAGGIPNYFIHGVQAAGTAHSRGTCSCKCYFINSFTDCIYGFESEAIKSTVKTTLSTSPLHSRPLPESSPAPKPVAPAVEPAEAPEEPQKEREPVDAGFCVLPYGATPASYEPYLFTTPPAGTKELYYQLNPEMKKKPGSILIVVDPEKQEPEQVETLQRARDRIDAALEPLTIQEAKLLHDNRGSVDAFSYQLFGDNLSIAGDGLGYISEIGKVIMKKLIEF
;
A
#
# COMPACT_ATOMS: atom_id res chain seq x y z
N MET A 1 -10.33 12.96 -7.16
CA MET A 1 -9.62 11.76 -6.69
C MET A 1 -10.66 10.73 -6.29
N GLY A 2 -10.63 9.53 -6.86
CA GLY A 2 -11.54 8.44 -6.53
C GLY A 2 -11.06 7.67 -5.30
N THR A 3 -11.99 7.01 -4.62
CA THR A 3 -11.74 6.23 -3.41
C THR A 3 -12.18 4.79 -3.61
N GLY A 4 -11.32 3.84 -3.25
CA GLY A 4 -11.62 2.40 -3.25
C GLY A 4 -11.29 1.77 -1.91
N PHE A 5 -11.75 0.54 -1.70
CA PHE A 5 -11.52 -0.24 -0.48
C PHE A 5 -10.83 -1.55 -0.81
N PHE A 6 -9.94 -1.98 0.07
CA PHE A 6 -9.32 -3.30 -0.02
C PHE A 6 -10.37 -4.39 0.17
N LEU A 7 -10.14 -5.51 -0.50
CA LEU A 7 -11.00 -6.68 -0.41
C LEU A 7 -10.31 -7.78 0.39
N VAL A 8 -11.09 -8.51 1.17
CA VAL A 8 -10.63 -9.64 1.99
C VAL A 8 -11.47 -10.89 1.72
N ARG A 9 -10.96 -12.04 2.13
CA ARG A 9 -11.71 -13.30 2.15
C ARG A 9 -13.02 -13.08 2.92
N GLY A 10 -14.15 -13.53 2.37
CA GLY A 10 -15.47 -13.39 3.00
C GLY A 10 -16.28 -12.18 2.54
N ASP A 11 -15.63 -11.18 1.92
CA ASP A 11 -16.31 -10.03 1.32
C ASP A 11 -17.36 -10.47 0.31
N LYS A 12 -18.47 -9.73 0.28
CA LYS A 12 -19.62 -10.09 -0.55
C LYS A 12 -19.46 -9.57 -1.96
N THR A 13 -20.24 -10.14 -2.87
CA THR A 13 -20.40 -9.60 -4.22
C THR A 13 -21.81 -9.08 -4.40
N THR A 14 -21.96 -8.08 -5.26
CA THR A 14 -23.27 -7.51 -5.67
C THR A 14 -24.23 -8.54 -6.25
N CYS A 15 -23.74 -9.69 -6.71
CA CYS A 15 -24.59 -10.79 -7.18
C CYS A 15 -25.05 -11.75 -6.08
N GLY A 16 -24.76 -11.46 -4.80
CA GLY A 16 -25.11 -12.28 -3.64
C GLY A 16 -24.10 -13.40 -3.32
N GLY A 17 -22.90 -13.33 -3.90
CA GLY A 17 -21.81 -14.28 -3.70
C GLY A 17 -20.79 -13.80 -2.67
N SER A 18 -19.65 -14.50 -2.55
CA SER A 18 -18.57 -14.10 -1.62
C SER A 18 -17.19 -14.60 -2.03
N ILE A 19 -16.16 -13.86 -1.66
CA ILE A 19 -14.75 -14.24 -1.81
C ILE A 19 -14.43 -15.39 -0.86
N ILE A 20 -13.73 -16.42 -1.34
CA ILE A 20 -13.43 -17.64 -0.56
C ILE A 20 -11.93 -17.88 -0.36
N GLU A 21 -11.08 -17.30 -1.20
CA GLU A 21 -9.62 -17.35 -1.09
C GLU A 21 -9.05 -15.96 -0.80
N GLY A 22 -7.84 -15.93 -0.26
CA GLY A 22 -7.07 -14.73 0.02
C GLY A 22 -5.61 -15.11 0.22
N CYS A 23 -4.75 -14.13 0.49
CA CYS A 23 -3.35 -14.38 0.78
C CYS A 23 -3.16 -14.96 2.20
N ASP A 24 -2.44 -16.07 2.31
CA ASP A 24 -2.16 -16.72 3.60
C ASP A 24 -1.21 -15.91 4.49
N ASN A 25 -0.32 -15.12 3.89
CA ASN A 25 0.73 -14.37 4.60
C ASN A 25 0.46 -12.86 4.70
N HIS A 26 -0.74 -12.40 4.30
CA HIS A 26 -1.15 -11.01 4.44
C HIS A 26 -2.62 -10.92 4.85
N SER A 27 -2.88 -10.25 5.97
CA SER A 27 -4.22 -10.11 6.51
C SER A 27 -4.56 -8.66 6.86
N ILE A 28 -5.84 -8.34 6.70
CA ILE A 28 -6.45 -7.06 7.08
C ILE A 28 -7.52 -7.40 8.12
N HIS A 29 -7.40 -6.84 9.32
CA HIS A 29 -8.24 -7.18 10.48
C HIS A 29 -8.31 -8.69 10.76
N GLY A 30 -7.20 -9.41 10.58
CA GLY A 30 -7.13 -10.86 10.76
C GLY A 30 -7.76 -11.69 9.64
N GLN A 31 -8.28 -11.04 8.59
CA GLN A 31 -8.85 -11.69 7.43
C GLN A 31 -7.89 -11.65 6.24
N ALA A 32 -7.64 -12.79 5.60
CA ALA A 32 -6.74 -12.90 4.45
C ALA A 32 -7.12 -11.91 3.34
N THR A 33 -6.17 -11.09 2.89
CA THR A 33 -6.43 -10.07 1.86
C THR A 33 -6.59 -10.72 0.50
N ALA A 34 -7.63 -10.34 -0.23
CA ALA A 34 -7.90 -10.85 -1.57
C ALA A 34 -6.99 -10.18 -2.60
N ARG A 35 -6.61 -10.93 -3.63
CA ARG A 35 -5.71 -10.53 -4.70
C ARG A 35 -6.31 -10.90 -6.06
N MET A 36 -5.76 -10.32 -7.12
CA MET A 36 -6.07 -10.72 -8.48
C MET A 36 -5.84 -12.23 -8.64
N GLY A 37 -6.82 -12.94 -9.21
CA GLY A 37 -6.77 -14.38 -9.40
C GLY A 37 -7.36 -15.21 -8.24
N ASP A 38 -7.54 -14.65 -7.05
CA ASP A 38 -8.16 -15.38 -5.93
C ASP A 38 -9.62 -15.74 -6.25
N LYS A 39 -10.11 -16.84 -5.66
CA LYS A 39 -11.44 -17.38 -5.95
C LYS A 39 -12.57 -16.74 -5.14
N TYR A 40 -13.74 -16.67 -5.77
CA TYR A 40 -15.01 -16.30 -5.15
C TYR A 40 -16.15 -17.17 -5.71
N ILE A 41 -17.23 -17.30 -4.95
CA ILE A 41 -18.46 -17.98 -5.40
C ILE A 41 -19.43 -16.93 -5.91
N CYS A 42 -19.95 -17.10 -7.13
CA CYS A 42 -20.98 -16.21 -7.66
C CYS A 42 -22.34 -16.48 -7.01
N GLY A 43 -23.06 -15.43 -6.65
CA GLY A 43 -24.34 -15.59 -5.97
C GLY A 43 -25.51 -16.05 -6.84
N LYS A 44 -25.44 -15.88 -8.17
CA LYS A 44 -26.50 -16.31 -9.10
C LYS A 44 -26.44 -17.78 -9.46
N ASP A 45 -25.28 -18.25 -9.92
CA ASP A 45 -25.11 -19.63 -10.41
C ASP A 45 -24.38 -20.55 -9.42
N LYS A 46 -23.91 -20.01 -8.28
CA LYS A 46 -23.21 -20.73 -7.21
C LYS A 46 -21.91 -21.42 -7.64
N LYS A 47 -21.34 -21.05 -8.79
CA LYS A 47 -20.06 -21.57 -9.27
C LYS A 47 -18.88 -20.73 -8.77
N VAL A 48 -17.70 -21.34 -8.80
CA VAL A 48 -16.44 -20.70 -8.43
C VAL A 48 -15.87 -19.96 -9.64
N TYR A 49 -15.42 -18.73 -9.40
CA TYR A 49 -14.81 -17.82 -10.38
C TYR A 49 -13.61 -17.11 -9.74
N HIS A 50 -12.87 -16.35 -10.54
CA HIS A 50 -11.68 -15.62 -10.11
C HIS A 50 -11.88 -14.11 -10.13
N ILE A 51 -11.19 -13.41 -9.23
CA ILE A 51 -11.13 -11.95 -9.23
C ILE A 51 -10.25 -11.48 -10.39
N ALA A 52 -10.77 -10.61 -11.25
CA ALA A 52 -10.01 -9.96 -12.31
C ALA A 52 -9.71 -8.50 -11.96
N GLY A 53 -8.47 -8.08 -12.24
CA GLY A 53 -7.99 -6.73 -11.93
C GLY A 53 -7.64 -6.53 -10.45
N GLY A 54 -6.81 -5.53 -10.19
CA GLY A 54 -6.32 -5.19 -8.86
C GLY A 54 -5.95 -3.71 -8.78
N ILE A 55 -5.63 -3.27 -7.58
CA ILE A 55 -5.28 -1.90 -7.27
C ILE A 55 -3.98 -1.54 -8.02
N PRO A 56 -3.97 -0.47 -8.84
CA PRO A 56 -2.78 -0.06 -9.56
C PRO A 56 -1.61 0.18 -8.61
N ASN A 57 -0.43 -0.33 -8.99
CA ASN A 57 0.81 -0.18 -8.24
C ASN A 57 0.80 -0.70 -6.80
N TYR A 58 -0.16 -1.57 -6.44
CA TYR A 58 -0.23 -2.16 -5.11
C TYR A 58 -0.22 -3.69 -5.21
N PHE A 59 0.88 -4.30 -4.75
CA PHE A 59 1.14 -5.73 -4.88
C PHE A 59 1.32 -6.38 -3.52
N ILE A 60 0.72 -7.55 -3.34
CA ILE A 60 0.84 -8.42 -2.17
C ILE A 60 1.49 -9.72 -2.64
N HIS A 61 2.77 -9.90 -2.30
CA HIS A 61 3.62 -11.00 -2.78
C HIS A 61 3.62 -11.13 -4.31
N GLY A 62 3.87 -10.01 -5.01
CA GLY A 62 3.97 -9.97 -6.48
C GLY A 62 2.63 -10.04 -7.23
N VAL A 63 1.50 -10.18 -6.53
CA VAL A 63 0.16 -10.21 -7.13
C VAL A 63 -0.61 -8.97 -6.71
N GLN A 64 -1.28 -8.30 -7.64
CA GLN A 64 -2.03 -7.08 -7.33
C GLN A 64 -3.10 -7.34 -6.28
N ALA A 65 -3.18 -6.46 -5.27
CA ALA A 65 -4.25 -6.52 -4.27
C ALA A 65 -5.61 -6.27 -4.93
N ALA A 66 -6.64 -6.98 -4.50
CA ALA A 66 -7.99 -6.76 -5.00
C ALA A 66 -8.62 -5.55 -4.31
N GLY A 67 -9.34 -4.73 -5.06
CA GLY A 67 -9.99 -3.53 -4.54
C GLY A 67 -11.32 -3.23 -5.22
N THR A 68 -12.22 -2.55 -4.51
CA THR A 68 -13.60 -2.30 -4.99
C THR A 68 -13.67 -1.50 -6.30
N ALA A 69 -12.75 -0.56 -6.51
CA ALA A 69 -12.72 0.26 -7.72
C ALA A 69 -12.14 -0.49 -8.93
N HIS A 70 -11.06 -1.27 -8.73
CA HIS A 70 -10.25 -1.84 -9.82
C HIS A 70 -10.42 -3.35 -10.04
N SER A 71 -11.16 -4.04 -9.17
CA SER A 71 -11.43 -5.47 -9.31
C SER A 71 -12.87 -5.75 -9.73
N ARG A 72 -13.05 -6.77 -10.58
CA ARG A 72 -14.34 -7.26 -11.07
C ARG A 72 -14.39 -8.78 -11.04
N GLY A 73 -15.58 -9.32 -10.81
CA GLY A 73 -15.82 -10.75 -10.90
C GLY A 73 -15.80 -11.24 -12.36
N THR A 74 -15.16 -12.37 -12.62
CA THR A 74 -15.11 -13.01 -13.95
C THR A 74 -16.38 -13.79 -14.32
N CYS A 75 -17.33 -13.92 -13.39
CA CYS A 75 -18.63 -14.54 -13.70
C CYS A 75 -19.40 -13.76 -14.77
N SER A 76 -20.38 -14.41 -15.40
CA SER A 76 -21.26 -13.79 -16.40
C SER A 76 -21.99 -12.54 -15.90
N CYS A 77 -22.16 -12.40 -14.58
CA CYS A 77 -22.78 -11.23 -13.95
C CYS A 77 -21.87 -9.99 -13.92
N LYS A 78 -20.56 -10.15 -14.15
CA LYS A 78 -19.54 -9.10 -14.00
C LYS A 78 -19.68 -8.33 -12.69
N CYS A 79 -19.83 -9.06 -11.59
CA CYS A 79 -20.19 -8.48 -10.31
C CYS A 79 -19.08 -7.59 -9.73
N TYR A 80 -19.50 -6.58 -8.98
CA TYR A 80 -18.65 -5.78 -8.11
C TYR A 80 -18.52 -6.48 -6.75
N PHE A 81 -17.42 -6.20 -6.06
CA PHE A 81 -17.16 -6.65 -4.69
C PHE A 81 -17.55 -5.58 -3.68
N ILE A 82 -17.99 -6.02 -2.50
CA ILE A 82 -18.50 -5.20 -1.40
C ILE A 82 -17.56 -5.44 -0.23
N ASN A 83 -16.82 -4.42 0.16
CA ASN A 83 -15.88 -4.47 1.28
C ASN A 83 -16.63 -4.58 2.61
N SER A 84 -16.11 -5.42 3.50
CA SER A 84 -16.57 -5.51 4.90
C SER A 84 -15.95 -4.43 5.78
N PHE A 85 -14.70 -4.05 5.49
CA PHE A 85 -13.95 -3.06 6.25
C PHE A 85 -13.95 -1.71 5.51
N THR A 86 -14.53 -0.69 6.13
CA THR A 86 -14.65 0.67 5.56
C THR A 86 -13.47 1.57 5.90
N ASP A 87 -12.58 1.15 6.79
CA ASP A 87 -11.36 1.86 7.19
C ASP A 87 -10.13 1.47 6.35
N CYS A 88 -10.23 0.40 5.57
CA CYS A 88 -9.18 -0.06 4.65
C CYS A 88 -9.34 0.55 3.25
N ILE A 89 -8.92 1.81 3.12
CA ILE A 89 -9.18 2.68 1.96
C ILE A 89 -7.90 2.92 1.14
N TYR A 90 -8.02 2.99 -0.18
CA TYR A 90 -6.99 3.52 -1.08
C TYR A 90 -7.54 4.60 -2.00
N GLY A 91 -6.70 5.59 -2.33
CA GLY A 91 -7.01 6.63 -3.30
C GLY A 91 -6.56 6.25 -4.70
N PHE A 92 -7.24 6.75 -5.74
CA PHE A 92 -6.80 6.65 -7.12
C PHE A 92 -7.16 7.90 -7.92
N GLU A 93 -6.41 8.19 -8.97
CA GLU A 93 -6.78 9.22 -9.92
C GLU A 93 -7.89 8.70 -10.82
N SER A 94 -9.07 9.30 -10.74
CA SER A 94 -10.17 8.99 -11.64
C SER A 94 -9.91 9.73 -12.95
N GLU A 95 -9.25 9.08 -13.91
CA GLU A 95 -9.33 9.54 -15.29
C GLU A 95 -10.81 9.47 -15.71
N ALA A 96 -11.47 10.63 -15.77
CA ALA A 96 -12.78 10.72 -16.38
C ALA A 96 -12.65 10.21 -17.81
N ILE A 97 -13.27 9.08 -18.09
CA ILE A 97 -13.19 8.32 -19.35
C ILE A 97 -13.49 9.25 -20.54
N LYS A 98 -12.47 9.83 -21.15
CA LYS A 98 -12.52 10.28 -22.56
C LYS A 98 -12.19 9.08 -23.41
N SER A 99 -13.19 8.22 -23.59
CA SER A 99 -13.13 7.11 -24.54
C SER A 99 -13.00 7.68 -25.95
N THR A 100 -11.77 7.78 -26.44
CA THR A 100 -11.48 7.81 -27.87
C THR A 100 -10.78 6.51 -28.19
N VAL A 101 -11.57 5.49 -28.47
CA VAL A 101 -11.12 4.21 -29.02
C VAL A 101 -10.46 4.50 -30.36
N LYS A 102 -9.12 4.47 -30.43
CA LYS A 102 -8.40 4.29 -31.68
C LYS A 102 -7.82 2.87 -31.69
N THR A 103 -8.69 1.95 -32.07
CA THR A 103 -8.37 0.57 -32.43
C THR A 103 -7.33 0.57 -33.55
N THR A 104 -6.13 0.07 -33.26
CA THR A 104 -5.26 -0.51 -34.29
C THR A 104 -5.14 -1.99 -34.01
N LEU A 105 -5.87 -2.76 -34.81
CA LEU A 105 -5.78 -4.21 -34.90
C LEU A 105 -4.47 -4.55 -35.60
N SER A 106 -3.65 -5.41 -35.00
CA SER A 106 -2.66 -6.18 -35.74
C SER A 106 -3.03 -7.66 -35.63
N THR A 107 -3.64 -8.14 -36.71
CA THR A 107 -3.77 -9.55 -37.11
C THR A 107 -2.38 -10.17 -37.27
N SER A 108 -2.16 -11.45 -36.99
CA SER A 108 -2.42 -12.60 -37.88
C SER A 108 -2.05 -13.93 -37.16
N PRO A 109 -2.20 -15.15 -37.72
CA PRO A 109 -3.32 -16.04 -37.40
C PRO A 109 -2.91 -17.46 -36.93
N LEU A 110 -3.93 -18.20 -36.47
CA LEU A 110 -3.95 -19.65 -36.20
C LEU A 110 -3.30 -20.51 -37.30
N HIS A 111 -2.63 -21.60 -36.89
CA HIS A 111 -2.74 -22.91 -37.56
C HIS A 111 -2.84 -24.03 -36.51
N SER A 112 -3.77 -24.95 -36.74
CA SER A 112 -4.16 -26.12 -35.94
C SER A 112 -3.44 -27.36 -36.50
N ARG A 113 -3.00 -28.39 -35.74
CA ARG A 113 -3.71 -29.56 -35.15
C ARG A 113 -2.70 -30.76 -35.27
N PRO A 114 -2.95 -32.02 -34.81
CA PRO A 114 -3.57 -32.59 -33.60
C PRO A 114 -2.61 -33.47 -32.75
N LEU A 115 -3.09 -33.87 -31.57
CA LEU A 115 -2.59 -34.94 -30.68
C LEU A 115 -2.65 -36.35 -31.30
N PRO A 116 -1.90 -37.31 -30.73
CA PRO A 116 -2.53 -38.57 -30.34
C PRO A 116 -2.26 -38.97 -28.88
N GLU A 117 -3.30 -39.53 -28.26
CA GLU A 117 -3.30 -40.23 -26.97
C GLU A 117 -2.51 -41.54 -27.02
N SER A 118 -1.78 -41.85 -25.95
CA SER A 118 -1.82 -43.17 -25.29
C SER A 118 -0.99 -43.15 -24.00
N SER A 119 -1.64 -43.38 -22.86
CA SER A 119 -0.99 -43.86 -21.62
C SER A 119 -1.00 -45.39 -21.61
N PRO A 120 -0.04 -46.03 -20.94
CA PRO A 120 -0.40 -46.73 -19.69
C PRO A 120 0.64 -46.58 -18.56
N ALA A 121 0.20 -46.76 -17.31
CA ALA A 121 1.01 -46.86 -16.07
C ALA A 121 1.16 -48.35 -15.64
N PRO A 122 1.79 -48.76 -14.50
CA PRO A 122 2.76 -48.11 -13.56
C PRO A 122 3.97 -48.99 -13.06
N LYS A 123 4.99 -48.31 -12.45
CA LYS A 123 5.90 -48.68 -11.30
C LYS A 123 7.04 -49.74 -11.49
N PRO A 124 8.11 -49.82 -10.64
CA PRO A 124 8.48 -49.07 -9.41
C PRO A 124 10.00 -48.67 -9.19
N VAL A 125 10.23 -47.91 -8.09
CA VAL A 125 11.45 -47.70 -7.23
C VAL A 125 12.53 -46.65 -7.61
N ALA A 126 12.81 -45.79 -6.63
CA ALA A 126 13.74 -44.65 -6.56
C ALA A 126 15.24 -45.06 -6.44
N PRO A 127 16.23 -44.14 -6.34
CA PRO A 127 16.42 -43.26 -5.17
C PRO A 127 16.66 -41.76 -5.49
N ALA A 128 16.47 -40.95 -4.46
CA ALA A 128 16.64 -39.51 -4.39
C ALA A 128 18.00 -39.00 -4.90
N VAL A 129 17.97 -37.89 -5.65
CA VAL A 129 19.12 -37.01 -5.86
C VAL A 129 18.74 -35.66 -5.27
N GLU A 130 19.57 -35.20 -4.34
CA GLU A 130 19.54 -33.88 -3.70
C GLU A 130 19.45 -32.75 -4.75
N PRO A 131 18.70 -31.67 -4.50
CA PRO A 131 18.76 -30.49 -5.36
C PRO A 131 20.16 -29.86 -5.24
N ALA A 132 20.93 -29.94 -6.32
CA ALA A 132 22.17 -29.18 -6.46
C ALA A 132 21.86 -27.68 -6.36
N GLU A 133 22.58 -26.98 -5.48
CA GLU A 133 22.59 -25.53 -5.38
C GLU A 133 22.94 -24.92 -6.75
N ALA A 134 22.09 -24.00 -7.21
CA ALA A 134 22.36 -23.20 -8.39
C ALA A 134 23.57 -22.28 -8.13
N PRO A 135 24.46 -22.03 -9.10
CA PRO A 135 25.63 -21.19 -8.90
C PRO A 135 25.21 -19.74 -8.57
N GLU A 136 25.69 -19.20 -7.46
CA GLU A 136 25.58 -17.77 -7.15
C GLU A 136 26.42 -16.98 -8.16
N GLU A 137 25.75 -16.18 -9.00
CA GLU A 137 26.43 -15.18 -9.82
C GLU A 137 27.10 -14.14 -8.92
N PRO A 138 28.33 -13.70 -9.23
CA PRO A 138 29.04 -12.72 -8.42
C PRO A 138 28.24 -11.43 -8.34
N GLN A 139 27.77 -11.10 -7.14
CA GLN A 139 27.02 -9.89 -6.84
C GLN A 139 27.91 -8.68 -7.19
N LYS A 140 27.44 -7.84 -8.12
CA LYS A 140 28.05 -6.52 -8.35
C LYS A 140 28.06 -5.77 -7.02
N GLU A 141 29.20 -5.17 -6.66
CA GLU A 141 29.28 -4.25 -5.52
C GLU A 141 28.20 -3.17 -5.65
N ARG A 142 27.37 -3.07 -4.63
CA ARG A 142 26.29 -2.09 -4.52
C ARG A 142 26.88 -0.73 -4.17
N GLU A 143 26.34 0.35 -4.72
CA GLU A 143 26.66 1.70 -4.24
C GLU A 143 25.86 1.98 -2.96
N PRO A 144 26.50 2.29 -1.81
CA PRO A 144 25.79 2.59 -0.58
C PRO A 144 24.97 3.88 -0.67
N VAL A 145 23.75 3.86 -0.13
CA VAL A 145 22.79 4.97 -0.23
C VAL A 145 22.65 5.71 1.11
N ASP A 146 22.42 7.02 1.06
CA ASP A 146 22.22 7.84 2.26
C ASP A 146 20.97 7.49 3.05
N ALA A 147 20.97 7.85 4.33
CA ALA A 147 19.82 7.69 5.21
C ALA A 147 18.60 8.48 4.68
N GLY A 148 17.44 7.85 4.74
CA GLY A 148 16.18 8.44 4.31
C GLY A 148 15.03 8.12 5.27
N PHE A 149 13.83 8.55 4.88
CA PHE A 149 12.61 8.26 5.62
C PHE A 149 11.42 8.03 4.70
N CYS A 150 10.45 7.26 5.18
CA CYS A 150 9.16 7.03 4.54
C CYS A 150 8.06 7.62 5.42
N VAL A 151 7.18 8.43 4.83
CA VAL A 151 5.98 8.95 5.52
C VAL A 151 4.85 7.94 5.36
N LEU A 152 4.25 7.54 6.48
CA LEU A 152 3.20 6.54 6.50
C LEU A 152 1.86 7.14 6.06
N PRO A 153 1.24 6.64 4.97
CA PRO A 153 -0.06 7.13 4.53
C PRO A 153 -1.22 6.59 5.37
N TYR A 154 -0.99 5.50 6.10
CA TYR A 154 -1.98 4.82 6.93
C TYR A 154 -1.36 4.37 8.25
N GLY A 155 -2.20 3.99 9.21
CA GLY A 155 -1.69 3.40 10.45
C GLY A 155 -1.01 2.06 10.18
N ALA A 156 0.21 1.89 10.66
CA ALA A 156 1.04 0.71 10.42
C ALA A 156 1.97 0.47 11.62
N THR A 157 2.59 -0.70 11.68
CA THR A 157 3.78 -0.94 12.51
C THR A 157 5.02 -1.09 11.63
N PRO A 158 6.24 -0.86 12.16
CA PRO A 158 7.47 -1.10 11.39
C PRO A 158 7.51 -2.49 10.76
N ALA A 159 7.10 -3.55 11.48
CA ALA A 159 7.03 -4.90 10.94
C ALA A 159 6.02 -5.06 9.79
N SER A 160 4.83 -4.47 9.92
CA SER A 160 3.82 -4.52 8.85
C SER A 160 4.25 -3.77 7.59
N TYR A 161 5.16 -2.81 7.72
CA TYR A 161 5.62 -1.96 6.61
C TYR A 161 6.93 -2.46 5.98
N GLU A 162 7.68 -3.32 6.67
CA GLU A 162 8.93 -3.94 6.20
C GLU A 162 8.82 -4.49 4.76
N PRO A 163 7.77 -5.25 4.37
CA PRO A 163 7.70 -5.85 3.04
C PRO A 163 7.58 -4.82 1.90
N TYR A 164 7.17 -3.58 2.19
CA TYR A 164 7.09 -2.50 1.21
C TYR A 164 8.43 -1.79 1.02
N LEU A 165 9.31 -1.86 2.02
CA LEU A 165 10.64 -1.23 2.00
C LEU A 165 11.71 -2.19 1.48
N PHE A 166 11.58 -3.49 1.80
CA PHE A 166 12.65 -4.46 1.57
C PHE A 166 12.15 -5.67 0.78
N THR A 167 12.64 -5.81 -0.45
CA THR A 167 12.48 -7.04 -1.24
C THR A 167 13.69 -7.96 -1.06
N THR A 168 14.89 -7.42 -1.28
CA THR A 168 16.17 -8.14 -1.12
C THR A 168 17.19 -7.19 -0.49
N PRO A 169 17.05 -6.86 0.81
CA PRO A 169 17.89 -5.85 1.43
C PRO A 169 19.31 -6.39 1.70
N PRO A 170 20.31 -5.51 1.76
CA PRO A 170 21.64 -5.87 2.24
C PRO A 170 21.61 -6.44 3.66
N ALA A 171 22.60 -7.27 3.99
CA ALA A 171 22.75 -7.83 5.33
C ALA A 171 22.84 -6.71 6.39
N GLY A 172 22.16 -6.87 7.53
CA GLY A 172 22.14 -5.88 8.61
C GLY A 172 21.10 -4.75 8.44
N THR A 173 20.49 -4.61 7.25
CA THR A 173 19.53 -3.51 6.99
C THR A 173 18.27 -3.65 7.83
N LYS A 174 17.76 -4.87 8.00
CA LYS A 174 16.53 -5.11 8.77
C LYS A 174 16.76 -4.88 10.26
N GLU A 175 17.88 -5.37 10.78
CA GLU A 175 18.30 -5.17 12.16
C GLU A 175 18.43 -3.68 12.48
N LEU A 176 19.11 -2.93 11.61
CA LEU A 176 19.24 -1.47 11.72
C LEU A 176 17.88 -0.78 11.61
N TYR A 177 17.02 -1.21 10.69
CA TYR A 177 15.67 -0.69 10.54
C TYR A 177 14.83 -0.85 11.82
N TYR A 178 14.85 -2.02 12.46
CA TYR A 178 14.11 -2.23 13.72
C TYR A 178 14.74 -1.48 14.91
N GLN A 179 16.06 -1.32 14.92
CA GLN A 179 16.74 -0.48 15.92
C GLN A 179 16.32 0.99 15.78
N LEU A 180 16.19 1.47 14.54
CA LEU A 180 15.81 2.84 14.22
C LEU A 180 14.30 3.08 14.21
N ASN A 181 13.47 2.06 14.36
CA ASN A 181 12.01 2.21 14.33
C ASN A 181 11.38 1.33 15.40
N PRO A 182 11.17 1.87 16.62
CA PRO A 182 10.56 1.11 17.71
C PRO A 182 9.23 0.48 17.28
N GLU A 183 9.04 -0.81 17.57
CA GLU A 183 7.84 -1.55 17.17
C GLU A 183 6.62 -1.05 17.97
N MET A 184 5.79 -0.25 17.31
CA MET A 184 4.56 0.27 17.85
C MET A 184 3.59 0.60 16.72
N LYS A 185 2.31 0.77 17.07
CA LYS A 185 1.29 1.22 16.12
C LYS A 185 1.48 2.71 15.81
N LYS A 186 2.05 3.00 14.66
CA LYS A 186 2.23 4.33 14.10
C LYS A 186 0.93 4.84 13.48
N LYS A 187 0.75 6.15 13.47
CA LYS A 187 -0.42 6.81 12.87
C LYS A 187 -0.08 7.31 11.47
N PRO A 188 -1.08 7.59 10.62
CA PRO A 188 -0.85 8.29 9.36
C PRO A 188 -0.07 9.59 9.60
N GLY A 189 0.92 9.88 8.76
CA GLY A 189 1.83 11.01 8.93
C GLY A 189 3.09 10.71 9.74
N SER A 190 3.12 9.63 10.54
CA SER A 190 4.36 9.17 11.19
C SER A 190 5.41 8.81 10.14
N ILE A 191 6.69 8.83 10.51
CA ILE A 191 7.78 8.45 9.61
C ILE A 191 8.50 7.19 10.08
N LEU A 192 9.02 6.44 9.11
CA LEU A 192 9.93 5.32 9.30
C LEU A 192 11.29 5.65 8.70
N ILE A 193 12.36 5.45 9.45
CA ILE A 193 13.73 5.75 9.04
C ILE A 193 14.32 4.53 8.34
N VAL A 194 14.94 4.71 7.18
CA VAL A 194 15.61 3.64 6.43
C VAL A 194 17.05 4.06 6.18
N VAL A 195 18.00 3.21 6.58
CA VAL A 195 19.44 3.52 6.50
C VAL A 195 20.17 2.32 5.94
N ASP A 196 21.10 2.59 5.04
CA ASP A 196 22.03 1.59 4.54
C ASP A 196 23.08 1.28 5.62
N PRO A 197 23.27 0.02 6.03
CA PRO A 197 24.29 -0.35 7.01
C PRO A 197 25.71 0.08 6.62
N GLU A 198 26.02 0.16 5.32
CA GLU A 198 27.34 0.53 4.80
C GLU A 198 27.55 2.05 4.70
N LYS A 199 26.49 2.86 4.87
CA LYS A 199 26.57 4.33 4.83
C LYS A 199 25.71 4.96 5.92
N GLN A 200 26.28 5.00 7.11
CA GLN A 200 25.66 5.60 8.30
C GLN A 200 26.35 6.92 8.64
N GLU A 201 25.73 8.04 8.26
CA GLU A 201 26.16 9.35 8.74
C GLU A 201 25.46 9.66 10.08
N PRO A 202 26.19 9.71 11.21
CA PRO A 202 25.58 9.76 12.54
C PRO A 202 24.74 11.03 12.77
N GLU A 203 25.20 12.18 12.28
CA GLU A 203 24.48 13.46 12.41
C GLU A 203 23.15 13.46 11.64
N GLN A 204 23.15 12.88 10.43
CA GLN A 204 21.94 12.73 9.63
C GLN A 204 20.95 11.77 10.29
N VAL A 205 21.42 10.62 10.77
CA VAL A 205 20.59 9.63 11.46
C VAL A 205 19.98 10.20 12.75
N GLU A 206 20.77 10.93 13.55
CA GLU A 206 20.26 11.61 14.75
C GLU A 206 19.19 12.65 14.40
N THR A 207 19.40 13.42 13.33
CA THR A 207 18.43 14.40 12.84
C THR A 207 17.11 13.74 12.44
N LEU A 208 17.17 12.60 11.72
CA LEU A 208 15.99 11.82 11.34
C LEU A 208 15.27 11.23 12.55
N GLN A 209 16.00 10.73 13.55
CA GLN A 209 15.41 10.22 14.80
C GLN A 209 14.67 11.33 15.55
N ARG A 210 15.30 12.50 15.70
CA ARG A 210 14.68 13.67 16.35
C ARG A 210 13.42 14.11 15.62
N ALA A 211 13.45 14.12 14.28
CA ALA A 211 12.28 14.45 13.46
C ALA A 211 11.15 13.42 13.66
N ARG A 212 11.48 12.13 13.64
CA ARG A 212 10.52 11.03 13.89
C ARG A 212 9.84 11.20 15.24
N ASP A 213 10.62 11.38 16.30
CA ASP A 213 10.09 11.47 17.67
C ASP A 213 9.21 12.70 17.85
N ARG A 214 9.60 13.84 17.24
CA ARG A 214 8.77 15.05 17.24
C ARG A 214 7.44 14.85 16.51
N ILE A 215 7.46 14.17 15.36
CA ILE A 215 6.24 13.88 14.60
C ILE A 215 5.34 12.91 15.38
N ASP A 216 5.91 11.85 15.95
CA ASP A 216 5.14 10.89 16.73
C ASP A 216 4.50 11.53 17.97
N ALA A 217 5.23 12.40 18.69
CA ALA A 217 4.68 13.17 19.80
C ALA A 217 3.54 14.12 19.35
N ALA A 218 3.70 14.78 18.21
CA ALA A 218 2.64 15.65 17.65
C ALA A 218 1.40 14.85 17.22
N LEU A 219 1.58 13.59 16.79
CA LEU A 219 0.50 12.69 16.40
C LEU A 219 -0.13 11.96 17.59
N GLU A 220 0.54 11.88 18.75
CA GLU A 220 0.06 11.17 19.94
C GLU A 220 -1.36 11.56 20.40
N PRO A 221 -1.75 12.84 20.51
CA PRO A 221 -3.09 13.21 20.96
C PRO A 221 -4.19 12.97 19.91
N LEU A 222 -3.83 12.80 18.64
CA LEU A 222 -4.78 12.68 17.53
C LEU A 222 -5.37 11.28 17.43
N THR A 223 -6.63 11.16 17.07
CA THR A 223 -7.16 9.87 16.62
C THR A 223 -6.53 9.47 15.27
N ILE A 224 -6.63 8.19 14.90
CA ILE A 224 -6.13 7.71 13.60
C ILE A 224 -6.79 8.47 12.44
N GLN A 225 -8.07 8.82 12.56
CA GLN A 225 -8.82 9.54 11.52
C GLN A 225 -8.38 11.00 11.40
N GLU A 226 -8.13 11.69 12.52
CA GLU A 226 -7.63 13.07 12.50
C GLU A 226 -6.21 13.14 11.96
N ALA A 227 -5.33 12.22 12.38
CA ALA A 227 -3.99 12.08 11.82
C ALA A 227 -4.03 11.83 10.30
N LYS A 228 -4.96 10.97 9.86
CA LYS A 228 -5.20 10.73 8.42
C LYS A 228 -5.66 11.99 7.70
N LEU A 229 -6.60 12.74 8.28
CA LEU A 229 -7.09 13.99 7.70
C LEU A 229 -5.95 15.00 7.53
N LEU A 230 -5.07 15.15 8.53
CA LEU A 230 -3.90 16.01 8.44
C LEU A 230 -2.93 15.54 7.35
N HIS A 231 -2.63 14.24 7.30
CA HIS A 231 -1.74 13.67 6.29
C HIS A 231 -2.28 13.84 4.85
N ASP A 232 -3.57 13.58 4.65
CA ASP A 232 -4.23 13.68 3.34
C ASP A 232 -4.29 15.15 2.85
N ASN A 233 -4.40 16.10 3.78
CA ASN A 233 -4.46 17.53 3.48
C ASN A 233 -3.12 18.25 3.69
N ARG A 234 -2.01 17.52 3.82
CA ARG A 234 -0.69 18.09 4.18
C ARG A 234 -0.26 19.23 3.27
N GLY A 235 -0.54 19.17 1.96
CA GLY A 235 -0.19 20.24 1.02
C GLY A 235 -1.01 21.53 1.26
N SER A 236 -2.27 21.40 1.64
CA SER A 236 -3.10 22.56 2.00
C SER A 236 -2.70 23.14 3.37
N VAL A 237 -2.38 22.28 4.34
CA VAL A 237 -1.84 22.69 5.64
C VAL A 237 -0.51 23.39 5.49
N ASP A 238 0.36 22.88 4.62
CA ASP A 238 1.65 23.47 4.29
C ASP A 238 1.47 24.83 3.61
N ALA A 239 0.64 24.92 2.57
CA ALA A 239 0.35 26.19 1.89
C ALA A 239 -0.24 27.26 2.84
N PHE A 240 -1.13 26.87 3.74
CA PHE A 240 -1.71 27.79 4.73
C PHE A 240 -0.68 28.19 5.78
N SER A 241 0.15 27.27 6.24
CA SER A 241 1.29 27.56 7.14
C SER A 241 2.27 28.54 6.49
N TYR A 242 2.64 28.33 5.22
CA TYR A 242 3.49 29.28 4.48
C TYR A 242 2.84 30.66 4.33
N GLN A 243 1.52 30.74 4.16
CA GLN A 243 0.81 32.02 4.07
C GLN A 243 0.71 32.73 5.43
N LEU A 244 0.59 31.98 6.54
CA LEU A 244 0.49 32.53 7.89
C LEU A 244 1.85 32.89 8.51
N PHE A 245 2.88 32.12 8.20
CA PHE A 245 4.22 32.22 8.80
C PHE A 245 5.28 32.73 7.83
N GLY A 246 4.93 32.99 6.57
CA GLY A 246 5.78 33.72 5.65
C GLY A 246 5.81 35.20 6.00
N ASP A 247 6.99 35.83 5.93
CA ASP A 247 7.30 37.22 6.31
C ASP A 247 6.47 38.33 5.61
N ASN A 248 5.43 38.00 4.85
CA ASN A 248 4.65 38.92 4.01
C ASN A 248 3.29 39.33 4.59
N LEU A 249 3.00 39.03 5.85
CA LEU A 249 1.66 39.25 6.45
C LEU A 249 1.49 40.60 7.16
N SER A 250 1.94 41.72 6.56
CA SER A 250 1.47 43.04 7.01
C SER A 250 0.28 43.57 6.19
N ILE A 251 -0.19 42.86 5.15
CA ILE A 251 -1.18 43.42 4.21
C ILE A 251 -2.41 42.52 3.97
N ALA A 252 -2.39 41.23 4.29
CA ALA A 252 -3.53 40.33 4.03
C ALA A 252 -4.49 40.10 5.22
N GLY A 253 -4.15 40.61 6.42
CA GLY A 253 -4.93 40.40 7.64
C GLY A 253 -6.28 41.14 7.69
N ASP A 254 -6.45 42.21 6.91
CA ASP A 254 -7.65 43.06 6.94
C ASP A 254 -8.70 42.69 5.88
N GLY A 255 -8.41 41.75 4.98
CA GLY A 255 -9.24 41.51 3.79
C GLY A 255 -10.41 40.53 3.95
N LEU A 256 -10.42 39.66 4.96
CA LEU A 256 -11.38 38.55 4.98
C LEU A 256 -12.09 38.28 6.31
N GLY A 257 -11.88 39.05 7.37
CA GLY A 257 -12.76 38.99 8.57
C GLY A 257 -12.92 37.62 9.25
N TYR A 258 -12.07 36.64 8.94
CA TYR A 258 -12.17 35.26 9.43
C TYR A 258 -11.20 34.93 10.57
N ILE A 259 -10.46 35.92 11.09
CA ILE A 259 -9.77 35.75 12.37
C ILE A 259 -10.78 36.08 13.48
N SER A 260 -11.77 35.20 13.65
CA SER A 260 -12.52 35.19 14.90
C SER A 260 -11.56 34.83 16.03
N GLU A 261 -11.76 35.46 17.19
CA GLU A 261 -11.01 35.32 18.45
C GLU A 261 -10.64 33.86 18.83
N ILE A 262 -11.35 32.86 18.31
CA ILE A 262 -11.06 31.42 18.46
C ILE A 262 -9.67 31.04 17.93
N GLY A 263 -9.24 31.63 16.81
CA GLY A 263 -7.90 31.41 16.25
C GLY A 263 -6.81 31.91 17.20
N LYS A 264 -7.02 33.03 17.89
CA LYS A 264 -6.09 33.55 18.90
C LYS A 264 -5.98 32.63 20.12
N VAL A 265 -7.08 32.00 20.52
CA VAL A 265 -7.11 31.11 21.70
C VAL A 265 -6.39 29.77 21.43
N ILE A 266 -6.55 29.21 20.23
CA ILE A 266 -5.79 28.00 19.83
C ILE A 266 -4.30 28.35 19.65
N MET A 267 -3.99 29.52 19.11
CA MET A 267 -2.60 29.99 18.89
C MET A 267 -1.84 30.33 20.17
N LYS A 268 -2.52 30.85 21.21
CA LYS A 268 -1.86 31.12 22.51
C LYS A 268 -1.39 29.84 23.21
N LYS A 269 -2.07 28.70 22.99
CA LYS A 269 -1.66 27.40 23.55
C LYS A 269 -0.53 26.71 22.79
N LEU A 270 -0.29 27.08 21.53
CA LEU A 270 0.73 26.49 20.67
C LEU A 270 2.09 27.21 20.75
N ILE A 271 2.12 28.44 21.28
CA ILE A 271 3.34 29.26 21.39
C ILE A 271 3.99 29.15 22.79
N GLU A 272 3.29 28.60 23.80
CA GLU A 272 3.83 28.39 25.16
C GLU A 272 4.37 26.96 25.42
N PHE A 273 4.77 26.22 24.38
CA PHE A 273 5.56 24.99 24.50
C PHE A 273 6.78 25.01 23.58
#